data_AF-D2UCZ6-F1
#
_entry.id   AF-D2UCZ6-F1
#
_cell.length_a   1.000
_cell.length_b   1.000
_cell.length_c   1.000
_cell.angle_alpha   90.00
_cell.angle_beta   90.00
_cell.angle_gamma   90.00
#
_symmetry.space_group_name_H-M   'P 1'
#
loop_
_entity.id
_entity.type
_entity.pdbx_description
1 polymer ?
#
loop_
_entity_poly.entity_id
_entity_poly.type
_entity_poly.pdbx_seq_one_letter_code
_entity_poly.pdbx_strand_id
1 'polypeptide(L)'
;MHNINMVAGVSLAPRTTRRSLQTLLALACLAAAPLVMAGPNKVYGSHYAWVNDFGDPNHGMHGTFGTGSTPELNVSFNYPNNDLHGYPAILRGFHYGWNPTSDTLFPAQISSLTSIPVQFSYTAGGTDMHGDFAYDIFFRRDTNKDVPQLELMIWGGNNSYPVGQPTATNVITAGGYTFDLWEGDNSGAGYYVYTFIPHGTAGQANLPTSGSLNVDVKQFLNWLQANRSQDGRYSDSLYLHVIEAGFEVVRGNGWIDITANINAQSGGGSTGGGGSTGGGGSTGGGGSTGGGGSTGGGGSTGGGGSTGGGGSTGGGGSTGGGGSTGGGGSTGGGGSTGGGGSTGGGGSTGGGGSTGGGGSTGGGGSTGGGGSTGGGGSTGGGGSTGGGGSTGGGGGSTSNPFDVQSTVTSDWGQGYCENISVTNKRGSTKAQWNITVPILGKVSSSNINLWSGIWTPNTDASGSVQSIQVSGMDWNRYLDPQQTATLGFCATRSNNSSQH
;
A
#
# COMPACT_ATOMS: atom_id res chain seq x y z
N MET A 1 -4.27 -74.26 -47.87
CA MET A 1 -4.98 -73.27 -48.72
C MET A 1 -4.48 -71.89 -48.33
N HIS A 2 -4.00 -71.12 -49.31
CA HIS A 2 -3.78 -69.66 -49.37
C HIS A 2 -3.44 -68.83 -48.11
N ASN A 3 -2.23 -68.25 -48.14
CA ASN A 3 -1.77 -66.86 -47.84
C ASN A 3 -2.66 -65.98 -46.92
N ILE A 4 -2.13 -65.13 -46.01
CA ILE A 4 -1.30 -63.93 -46.25
C ILE A 4 -0.67 -63.46 -44.90
N ASN A 5 0.67 -63.39 -44.83
CA ASN A 5 1.56 -62.25 -44.46
C ASN A 5 1.03 -61.07 -43.59
N MET A 6 1.79 -60.30 -42.80
CA MET A 6 3.17 -60.25 -42.29
C MET A 6 3.28 -58.96 -41.42
N VAL A 7 4.09 -58.98 -40.33
CA VAL A 7 5.06 -57.92 -39.90
C VAL A 7 4.48 -56.60 -39.28
N ALA A 8 5.00 -55.89 -38.26
CA ALA A 8 6.24 -55.78 -37.44
C ALA A 8 5.83 -55.32 -35.99
N GLY A 9 6.57 -55.52 -34.88
CA GLY A 9 7.88 -54.94 -34.50
C GLY A 9 7.79 -53.41 -34.23
N VAL A 10 8.29 -52.75 -33.17
CA VAL A 10 9.27 -53.03 -32.08
C VAL A 10 9.14 -51.89 -31.04
N SER A 11 9.61 -52.14 -29.80
CA SER A 11 10.27 -51.19 -28.86
C SER A 11 9.45 -50.36 -27.86
N LEU A 12 9.59 -50.72 -26.58
CA LEU A 12 9.19 -49.94 -25.41
C LEU A 12 10.41 -49.19 -24.85
N ALA A 13 10.32 -47.86 -24.76
CA ALA A 13 11.26 -46.97 -24.07
C ALA A 13 10.73 -46.60 -22.64
N PRO A 14 11.57 -46.08 -21.73
CA PRO A 14 11.47 -46.34 -20.29
C PRO A 14 10.52 -45.43 -19.51
N ARG A 15 10.00 -45.98 -18.40
CA ARG A 15 9.16 -45.31 -17.38
C ARG A 15 9.82 -44.04 -16.84
N THR A 16 9.20 -42.89 -17.12
CA THR A 16 9.37 -41.66 -16.33
C THR A 16 8.34 -41.64 -15.20
N THR A 17 8.85 -41.53 -13.97
CA THR A 17 8.10 -41.32 -12.74
C THR A 17 7.18 -40.11 -12.85
N ARG A 18 5.86 -40.32 -12.73
CA ARG A 18 4.86 -39.27 -12.60
C ARG A 18 5.13 -38.49 -11.30
N ARG A 19 5.69 -37.29 -11.41
CA ARG A 19 5.49 -36.25 -10.39
C ARG A 19 4.03 -35.83 -10.49
N SER A 20 3.26 -36.07 -9.43
CA SER A 20 1.94 -35.50 -9.24
C SER A 20 2.03 -33.97 -9.35
N LEU A 21 1.44 -33.40 -10.39
CA LEU A 21 1.09 -31.98 -10.42
C LEU A 21 0.05 -31.76 -9.32
N GLN A 22 0.49 -31.30 -8.15
CA GLN A 22 -0.40 -30.57 -7.26
C GLN A 22 -0.63 -29.21 -7.92
N THR A 23 -1.86 -28.98 -8.36
CA THR A 23 -2.31 -27.72 -8.94
C THR A 23 -2.18 -26.65 -7.86
N LEU A 24 -1.10 -25.84 -7.90
CA LEU A 24 -1.03 -24.59 -7.17
C LEU A 24 -2.06 -23.65 -7.79
N LEU A 25 -3.20 -23.49 -7.13
CA LEU A 25 -4.21 -22.51 -7.51
C LEU A 25 -3.93 -21.24 -6.69
N ALA A 26 -3.07 -20.38 -7.22
CA ALA A 26 -3.00 -18.99 -6.77
C ALA A 26 -4.23 -18.29 -7.37
N LEU A 27 -5.28 -18.11 -6.57
CA LEU A 27 -6.43 -17.31 -6.96
C LEU A 27 -6.00 -15.84 -6.92
N ALA A 28 -5.87 -15.22 -8.10
CA ALA A 28 -5.65 -13.79 -8.22
C ALA A 28 -6.98 -13.08 -7.98
N CYS A 29 -7.11 -12.39 -6.86
CA CYS A 29 -8.30 -11.62 -6.54
C CYS A 29 -8.35 -10.35 -7.39
N LEU A 30 -9.47 -10.14 -8.09
CA LEU A 30 -9.83 -8.82 -8.60
C LEU A 30 -10.16 -7.93 -7.39
N ALA A 31 -9.21 -7.11 -6.94
CA ALA A 31 -9.55 -5.98 -6.09
C ALA A 31 -10.07 -4.85 -7.00
N ALA A 32 -11.35 -4.94 -7.35
CA ALA A 32 -12.04 -3.88 -8.07
C ALA A 32 -12.19 -2.65 -7.15
N ALA A 33 -11.58 -1.53 -7.53
CA ALA A 33 -11.80 -0.23 -6.91
C ALA A 33 -13.27 0.24 -7.08
N PRO A 34 -13.74 1.16 -6.22
CA PRO A 34 -15.04 1.10 -5.54
C PRO A 34 -16.16 1.76 -6.35
N LEU A 35 -17.33 1.12 -6.43
CA LEU A 35 -18.68 1.74 -6.59
C LEU A 35 -19.80 0.73 -6.88
N VAL A 36 -19.56 -0.59 -6.78
CA VAL A 36 -20.65 -1.53 -6.45
C VAL A 36 -20.58 -1.72 -4.94
N MET A 37 -21.58 -1.20 -4.24
CA MET A 37 -21.62 -1.13 -2.79
C MET A 37 -21.41 -2.51 -2.19
N ALA A 38 -20.30 -2.73 -1.50
CA ALA A 38 -20.19 -3.88 -0.63
C ALA A 38 -21.24 -3.77 0.49
N GLY A 39 -21.64 -4.92 1.03
CA GLY A 39 -22.77 -5.13 1.92
C GLY A 39 -22.88 -4.20 3.14
N PRO A 40 -23.84 -4.46 4.05
CA PRO A 40 -24.11 -3.57 5.17
C PRO A 40 -22.86 -3.30 6.04
N ASN A 41 -22.81 -2.13 6.68
CA ASN A 41 -21.73 -1.74 7.58
C ASN A 41 -22.25 -1.10 8.86
N LYS A 42 -21.41 -1.07 9.90
CA LYS A 42 -21.66 -0.36 11.16
C LYS A 42 -20.40 0.30 11.69
N VAL A 43 -20.52 1.55 12.13
CA VAL A 43 -19.45 2.33 12.75
C VAL A 43 -19.36 2.07 14.26
N TYR A 44 -18.13 1.92 14.75
CA TYR A 44 -17.72 1.71 16.14
C TYR A 44 -16.62 2.71 16.52
N GLY A 45 -16.97 3.99 16.64
CA GLY A 45 -16.00 5.05 16.90
C GLY A 45 -15.04 5.24 15.72
N SER A 46 -13.75 4.94 15.93
CA SER A 46 -12.73 4.98 14.87
C SER A 46 -12.74 3.75 13.95
N HIS A 47 -13.49 2.71 14.30
CA HIS A 47 -13.56 1.47 13.54
C HIS A 47 -14.88 1.35 12.81
N TYR A 48 -14.95 0.47 11.83
CA TYR A 48 -16.20 0.05 11.21
C TYR A 48 -16.16 -1.42 10.84
N ALA A 49 -17.26 -2.12 11.04
CA ALA A 49 -17.46 -3.47 10.55
C ALA A 49 -18.18 -3.42 9.20
N TRP A 50 -17.80 -4.29 8.27
CA TRP A 50 -18.34 -4.29 6.92
C TRP A 50 -18.49 -5.71 6.38
N VAL A 51 -19.68 -6.03 5.89
CA VAL A 51 -19.94 -7.26 5.13
C VAL A 51 -19.43 -7.04 3.71
N ASN A 52 -18.12 -7.02 3.53
CA ASN A 52 -17.51 -6.76 2.23
C ASN A 52 -17.59 -8.02 1.36
N ASP A 53 -18.55 -8.04 0.45
CA ASP A 53 -18.90 -9.16 -0.44
C ASP A 53 -18.55 -8.85 -1.90
N PHE A 54 -17.41 -8.17 -2.12
CA PHE A 54 -16.98 -7.69 -3.44
C PHE A 54 -16.90 -8.76 -4.54
N GLY A 55 -16.75 -10.03 -4.17
CA GLY A 55 -16.67 -11.18 -5.08
C GLY A 55 -18.02 -11.89 -5.29
N ASP A 56 -19.09 -11.41 -4.66
CA ASP A 56 -20.42 -12.01 -4.76
C ASP A 56 -21.44 -11.08 -5.45
N PRO A 57 -21.71 -11.29 -6.75
CA PRO A 57 -22.71 -10.50 -7.47
C PRO A 57 -24.14 -10.70 -6.97
N ASN A 58 -24.40 -11.72 -6.13
CA ASN A 58 -25.73 -12.05 -5.62
C ASN A 58 -25.94 -11.61 -4.16
N HIS A 59 -24.94 -11.05 -3.48
CA HIS A 59 -25.03 -10.59 -2.09
C HIS A 59 -25.60 -11.66 -1.11
N GLY A 60 -25.15 -12.89 -1.25
CA GLY A 60 -25.50 -14.06 -0.43
C GLY A 60 -24.82 -14.11 0.94
N MET A 61 -23.95 -13.15 1.27
CA MET A 61 -23.45 -12.99 2.65
C MET A 61 -24.48 -12.25 3.50
N HIS A 62 -24.74 -12.78 4.70
CA HIS A 62 -25.66 -12.16 5.64
C HIS A 62 -24.92 -11.84 6.94
N GLY A 63 -24.71 -10.56 7.19
CA GLY A 63 -24.04 -10.08 8.39
C GLY A 63 -24.95 -9.41 9.41
N THR A 64 -24.60 -9.58 10.68
CA THR A 64 -25.14 -8.82 11.81
C THR A 64 -24.00 -8.21 12.62
N PHE A 65 -24.30 -7.16 13.37
CA PHE A 65 -23.29 -6.36 14.08
C PHE A 65 -23.57 -6.34 15.57
N GLY A 66 -22.53 -6.45 16.39
CA GLY A 66 -22.67 -6.40 17.85
C GLY A 66 -23.28 -5.09 18.33
N THR A 67 -24.04 -5.11 19.42
CA THR A 67 -24.80 -3.94 19.91
C THR A 67 -23.97 -2.99 20.77
N GLY A 68 -22.82 -3.46 21.29
CA GLY A 68 -21.91 -2.68 22.12
C GLY A 68 -21.02 -1.70 21.36
N SER A 69 -20.06 -1.12 22.07
CA SER A 69 -19.03 -0.23 21.51
C SER A 69 -17.83 -0.98 20.93
N THR A 70 -17.65 -2.25 21.28
CA THR A 70 -16.60 -3.10 20.73
C THR A 70 -16.97 -3.51 19.31
N PRO A 71 -16.07 -3.34 18.31
CA PRO A 71 -16.31 -3.83 16.96
C PRO A 71 -16.52 -5.35 16.94
N GLU A 72 -17.65 -5.77 16.40
CA GLU A 72 -18.08 -7.17 16.33
C GLU A 72 -18.90 -7.37 15.05
N LEU A 73 -18.58 -8.43 14.31
CA LEU A 73 -19.21 -8.78 13.05
C LEU A 73 -19.46 -10.29 13.02
N ASN A 74 -20.73 -10.67 12.89
CA ASN A 74 -21.13 -12.04 12.63
C ASN A 74 -21.60 -12.14 11.17
N VAL A 75 -21.10 -13.11 10.41
CA VAL A 75 -21.49 -13.32 9.01
C VAL A 75 -21.79 -14.79 8.79
N SER A 76 -22.89 -15.06 8.08
CA SER A 76 -23.22 -16.38 7.54
C SER A 76 -23.20 -16.35 6.02
N PHE A 77 -22.83 -17.48 5.42
CA PHE A 77 -22.67 -17.62 3.98
C PHE A 77 -22.86 -19.06 3.52
N ASN A 78 -23.19 -19.24 2.25
CA ASN A 78 -23.31 -20.55 1.61
C ASN A 78 -22.84 -20.49 0.16
N TYR A 79 -21.58 -20.89 -0.07
CA TYR A 79 -20.95 -20.85 -1.39
C TYR A 79 -20.43 -22.23 -1.80
N PRO A 80 -20.84 -22.76 -2.97
CA PRO A 80 -20.52 -24.12 -3.38
C PRO A 80 -19.24 -24.26 -4.21
N ASN A 81 -18.68 -23.17 -4.72
CA ASN A 81 -17.54 -23.18 -5.65
C ASN A 81 -16.25 -22.72 -4.95
N ASN A 82 -15.13 -22.56 -5.66
CA ASN A 82 -13.86 -22.15 -5.06
C ASN A 82 -13.49 -20.71 -5.43
N ASP A 83 -14.49 -19.86 -5.69
CA ASP A 83 -14.25 -18.46 -6.03
C ASP A 83 -14.07 -17.64 -4.74
N LEU A 84 -13.31 -16.55 -4.77
CA LEU A 84 -13.32 -15.62 -3.63
C LEU A 84 -14.60 -14.79 -3.68
N HIS A 85 -15.44 -14.90 -2.66
CA HIS A 85 -16.73 -14.22 -2.59
C HIS A 85 -16.69 -12.90 -1.82
N GLY A 86 -15.66 -12.69 -1.00
CA GLY A 86 -15.51 -11.44 -0.26
C GLY A 86 -14.62 -11.59 0.97
N TYR A 87 -14.52 -10.49 1.70
CA TYR A 87 -13.70 -10.34 2.89
C TYR A 87 -14.45 -9.56 3.98
N PRO A 88 -15.51 -10.16 4.60
CA PRO A 88 -16.17 -9.55 5.75
C PRO A 88 -15.14 -9.25 6.86
N ALA A 89 -15.06 -7.98 7.24
CA ALA A 89 -13.96 -7.50 8.07
C ALA A 89 -14.38 -6.37 9.02
N ILE A 90 -13.52 -6.16 10.03
CA ILE A 90 -13.49 -4.97 10.87
C ILE A 90 -12.28 -4.15 10.47
N LEU A 91 -12.51 -2.87 10.17
CA LEU A 91 -11.54 -1.99 9.54
C LEU A 91 -11.30 -0.75 10.41
N ARG A 92 -10.13 -0.15 10.23
CA ARG A 92 -9.84 1.23 10.62
C ARG A 92 -8.97 1.88 9.55
N GLY A 93 -9.44 3.00 8.99
CA GLY A 93 -8.78 3.73 7.93
C GLY A 93 -9.62 3.86 6.66
N PHE A 94 -8.97 4.09 5.53
CA PHE A 94 -9.60 4.30 4.23
C PHE A 94 -9.45 3.08 3.31
N HIS A 95 -10.56 2.37 3.08
CA HIS A 95 -10.66 1.31 2.09
C HIS A 95 -11.10 1.92 0.75
N TYR A 96 -10.16 2.01 -0.21
CA TYR A 96 -10.39 2.62 -1.53
C TYR A 96 -11.10 3.98 -1.48
N GLY A 97 -10.73 4.84 -0.53
CA GLY A 97 -11.29 6.20 -0.47
C GLY A 97 -12.55 6.32 0.35
N TRP A 98 -13.10 5.18 0.78
CA TRP A 98 -14.23 5.14 1.67
C TRP A 98 -13.79 4.89 3.11
N ASN A 99 -14.31 5.72 4.02
CA ASN A 99 -14.20 5.57 5.45
C ASN A 99 -15.46 6.21 6.07
N PRO A 100 -16.34 5.44 6.71
CA PRO A 100 -17.57 5.98 7.31
C PRO A 100 -17.34 6.61 8.69
N THR A 101 -16.11 6.56 9.22
CA THR A 101 -15.77 7.04 10.57
C THR A 101 -15.28 8.49 10.56
N SER A 102 -15.13 9.08 11.74
CA SER A 102 -14.46 10.36 11.94
C SER A 102 -12.96 10.23 12.27
N ASP A 103 -12.35 9.06 12.03
CA ASP A 103 -10.92 8.84 12.29
C ASP A 103 -10.05 9.69 11.34
N THR A 104 -9.09 10.40 11.93
CA THR A 104 -8.17 11.28 11.21
C THR A 104 -6.73 10.76 11.21
N LEU A 105 -6.49 9.59 11.82
CA LEU A 105 -5.14 9.02 11.90
C LEU A 105 -4.62 8.58 10.52
N PHE A 106 -5.50 8.05 9.66
CA PHE A 106 -5.12 7.54 8.35
C PHE A 106 -5.45 8.55 7.23
N PRO A 107 -4.65 8.63 6.15
CA PRO A 107 -3.40 7.91 5.94
C PRO A 107 -2.25 8.41 6.83
N ALA A 108 -1.43 7.48 7.34
CA ALA A 108 -0.28 7.80 8.17
C ALA A 108 1.00 7.30 7.50
N GLN A 109 2.04 8.14 7.42
CA GLN A 109 3.34 7.69 6.91
C GLN A 109 3.94 6.67 7.86
N ILE A 110 4.39 5.52 7.35
CA ILE A 110 4.87 4.39 8.16
C ILE A 110 6.05 4.81 9.06
N SER A 111 6.94 5.66 8.56
CA SER A 111 8.07 6.21 9.31
C SER A 111 7.67 7.06 10.52
N SER A 112 6.43 7.58 10.56
CA SER A 112 5.91 8.38 11.67
C SER A 112 5.25 7.55 12.78
N LEU A 113 4.99 6.27 12.53
CA LEU A 113 4.33 5.35 13.44
C LEU A 113 5.37 4.58 14.27
N THR A 114 5.19 4.57 15.59
CA THR A 114 6.11 3.86 16.50
C THR A 114 5.63 2.47 16.85
N SER A 115 4.32 2.26 16.88
CA SER A 115 3.67 0.98 17.12
C SER A 115 2.32 0.93 16.40
N ILE A 116 1.92 -0.27 16.03
CA ILE A 116 0.64 -0.57 15.40
C ILE A 116 0.07 -1.85 16.04
N PRO A 117 -0.26 -1.82 17.35
CA PRO A 117 -0.90 -2.95 18.02
C PRO A 117 -2.29 -3.21 17.43
N VAL A 118 -2.47 -4.46 17.01
CA VAL A 118 -3.72 -4.99 16.49
C VAL A 118 -4.10 -6.24 17.27
N GLN A 119 -5.39 -6.39 17.55
CA GLN A 119 -5.97 -7.56 18.20
C GLN A 119 -7.12 -8.06 17.34
N PHE A 120 -7.18 -9.35 17.11
CA PHE A 120 -8.19 -10.01 16.28
C PHE A 120 -8.52 -11.36 16.90
N SER A 121 -9.80 -11.63 17.11
CA SER A 121 -10.30 -12.92 17.57
C SER A 121 -11.44 -13.36 16.67
N TYR A 122 -11.49 -14.66 16.40
CA TYR A 122 -12.50 -15.27 15.56
C TYR A 122 -13.01 -16.56 16.18
N THR A 123 -14.29 -16.84 15.93
CA THR A 123 -14.87 -18.18 16.01
C THR A 123 -15.66 -18.45 14.74
N ALA A 124 -15.78 -19.72 14.38
CA ALA A 124 -16.38 -20.13 13.13
C ALA A 124 -16.96 -21.54 13.23
N GLY A 125 -17.94 -21.82 12.37
CA GLY A 125 -18.54 -23.14 12.30
C GLY A 125 -19.30 -23.34 10.99
N GLY A 126 -19.43 -24.59 10.59
CA GLY A 126 -20.06 -24.94 9.32
C GLY A 126 -19.51 -26.21 8.72
N THR A 127 -19.79 -26.41 7.43
CA THR A 127 -19.34 -27.55 6.64
C THR A 127 -18.59 -27.07 5.40
N ASP A 128 -17.46 -27.71 5.10
CA ASP A 128 -16.61 -27.42 3.92
C ASP A 128 -16.19 -25.94 3.82
N MET A 129 -15.91 -25.31 4.97
CA MET A 129 -15.46 -23.92 4.99
C MET A 129 -14.04 -23.82 4.43
N HIS A 130 -13.83 -22.95 3.45
CA HIS A 130 -12.50 -22.61 2.93
C HIS A 130 -12.25 -21.10 2.94
N GLY A 131 -11.04 -20.74 3.33
CA GLY A 131 -10.61 -19.36 3.48
C GLY A 131 -9.47 -19.18 4.47
N ASP A 132 -9.30 -17.94 4.91
CA ASP A 132 -8.35 -17.57 5.93
C ASP A 132 -8.84 -16.38 6.76
N PHE A 133 -8.53 -16.45 8.06
CA PHE A 133 -8.65 -15.35 9.00
C PHE A 133 -7.34 -14.56 8.95
N ALA A 134 -7.41 -13.34 8.45
CA ALA A 134 -6.23 -12.54 8.18
C ALA A 134 -6.41 -11.09 8.64
N TYR A 135 -5.27 -10.42 8.83
CA TYR A 135 -5.21 -8.99 8.59
C TYR A 135 -4.94 -8.74 7.12
N ASP A 136 -5.61 -7.74 6.55
CA ASP A 136 -5.34 -7.20 5.24
C ASP A 136 -5.03 -5.70 5.36
N ILE A 137 -3.90 -5.26 4.81
CA ILE A 137 -3.29 -3.97 5.15
C ILE A 137 -2.78 -3.29 3.89
N PHE A 138 -3.36 -2.14 3.58
CA PHE A 138 -3.08 -1.44 2.32
C PHE A 138 -2.17 -0.22 2.50
N PHE A 139 -1.21 -0.12 1.59
CA PHE A 139 -0.28 0.99 1.52
C PHE A 139 -0.31 1.71 0.18
N ARG A 140 -0.01 3.01 0.24
CA ARG A 140 0.15 3.85 -0.95
C ARG A 140 1.41 4.70 -0.86
N ARG A 141 1.87 5.18 -2.01
CA ARG A 141 3.05 6.07 -2.10
C ARG A 141 2.75 7.50 -1.67
N ASP A 142 1.47 7.85 -1.57
CA ASP A 142 0.98 9.17 -1.22
C ASP A 142 -0.22 9.08 -0.26
N THR A 143 -0.83 10.24 0.00
CA THR A 143 -2.03 10.37 0.83
C THR A 143 -3.34 10.27 0.04
N ASN A 144 -3.28 9.98 -1.27
CA ASN A 144 -4.48 9.77 -2.08
C ASN A 144 -5.13 8.47 -1.67
N LYS A 145 -6.44 8.49 -1.48
CA LYS A 145 -7.19 7.37 -0.92
C LYS A 145 -7.76 6.52 -2.07
N ASP A 146 -6.95 6.18 -3.06
CA ASP A 146 -7.39 5.52 -4.30
C ASP A 146 -6.95 4.05 -4.34
N VAL A 147 -6.33 3.57 -5.42
CA VAL A 147 -5.91 2.16 -5.54
C VAL A 147 -4.61 1.93 -4.73
N PRO A 148 -4.51 0.88 -3.91
CA PRO A 148 -3.28 0.58 -3.19
C PRO A 148 -2.14 0.16 -4.14
N GLN A 149 -0.90 0.35 -3.71
CA GLN A 149 0.28 -0.14 -4.44
C GLN A 149 0.92 -1.36 -3.80
N LEU A 150 0.57 -1.64 -2.54
CA LEU A 150 1.09 -2.76 -1.78
C LEU A 150 0.04 -3.24 -0.79
N GLU A 151 -0.04 -4.56 -0.64
CA GLU A 151 -0.82 -5.27 0.36
C GLU A 151 0.12 -6.05 1.29
N LEU A 152 -0.13 -5.96 2.59
CA LEU A 152 0.47 -6.82 3.60
C LEU A 152 -0.65 -7.65 4.23
N MET A 153 -0.58 -8.96 4.07
CA MET A 153 -1.43 -9.88 4.79
C MET A 153 -0.70 -10.50 5.97
N ILE A 154 -1.39 -10.68 7.10
CA ILE A 154 -0.87 -11.42 8.27
C ILE A 154 -1.94 -12.42 8.72
N TRP A 155 -1.70 -13.71 8.51
CA TRP A 155 -2.71 -14.75 8.71
C TRP A 155 -2.71 -15.30 10.15
N GLY A 156 -3.90 -15.51 10.70
CA GLY A 156 -4.12 -16.12 12.02
C GLY A 156 -4.70 -17.54 11.98
N GLY A 157 -5.38 -17.93 10.90
CA GLY A 157 -5.90 -19.28 10.68
C GLY A 157 -6.31 -19.45 9.23
N ASN A 158 -6.12 -20.62 8.62
CA ASN A 158 -6.35 -20.80 7.18
C ASN A 158 -6.56 -22.27 6.81
N ASN A 159 -7.08 -22.51 5.61
CA ASN A 159 -6.92 -23.75 4.85
C ASN A 159 -6.76 -23.46 3.34
N SER A 160 -6.18 -22.30 3.05
CA SER A 160 -5.98 -21.69 1.74
C SER A 160 -4.47 -21.51 1.46
N TYR A 161 -4.14 -20.97 0.29
CA TYR A 161 -2.78 -20.63 -0.11
C TYR A 161 -2.65 -19.12 -0.33
N PRO A 162 -1.60 -18.47 0.18
CA PRO A 162 -1.32 -17.08 -0.15
C PRO A 162 -1.05 -16.87 -1.64
N VAL A 163 -1.22 -15.63 -2.10
CA VAL A 163 -0.72 -15.19 -3.41
C VAL A 163 0.80 -15.34 -3.47
N GLY A 164 1.30 -15.76 -4.64
CA GLY A 164 2.73 -15.83 -4.90
C GLY A 164 3.38 -17.14 -4.49
N GLN A 165 4.61 -17.06 -3.97
CA GLN A 165 5.42 -18.22 -3.61
C GLN A 165 6.11 -17.99 -2.25
N PRO A 166 6.46 -19.04 -1.50
CA PRO A 166 7.23 -18.89 -0.28
C PRO A 166 8.67 -18.48 -0.62
N THR A 167 9.17 -17.41 0.00
CA THR A 167 10.54 -16.91 -0.26
C THR A 167 11.41 -16.81 0.99
N ALA A 168 10.81 -16.88 2.17
CA ALA A 168 11.53 -17.01 3.42
C ALA A 168 10.69 -17.78 4.45
N THR A 169 11.37 -18.44 5.39
CA THR A 169 10.73 -19.25 6.42
C THR A 169 11.18 -18.82 7.81
N ASN A 170 10.31 -18.97 8.80
CA ASN A 170 10.59 -18.63 10.21
C ASN A 170 11.15 -17.20 10.39
N VAL A 171 10.57 -16.23 9.69
CA VAL A 171 11.10 -14.86 9.59
C VAL A 171 10.79 -13.99 10.81
N ILE A 172 9.65 -14.24 11.47
CA ILE A 172 9.15 -13.46 12.61
C ILE A 172 8.43 -14.40 13.58
N THR A 173 8.61 -14.19 14.88
CA THR A 173 7.79 -14.81 15.92
C THR A 173 7.00 -13.72 16.65
N ALA A 174 5.68 -13.74 16.53
CA ALA A 174 4.77 -12.75 17.14
C ALA A 174 3.39 -13.37 17.39
N GLY A 175 2.68 -12.90 18.42
CA GLY A 175 1.29 -13.32 18.68
C GLY A 175 1.09 -14.82 18.91
N GLY A 176 2.13 -15.55 19.33
CA GLY A 176 2.10 -17.00 19.53
C GLY A 176 2.41 -17.83 18.28
N TYR A 177 2.70 -17.19 17.15
CA TYR A 177 3.04 -17.86 15.90
C TYR A 177 4.49 -17.57 15.51
N THR A 178 5.06 -18.46 14.71
CA THR A 178 6.24 -18.18 13.90
C THR A 178 5.80 -18.16 12.44
N PHE A 179 6.21 -17.15 11.68
CA PHE A 179 5.69 -16.87 10.34
C PHE A 179 6.70 -17.23 9.25
N ASP A 180 6.19 -17.76 8.14
CA ASP A 180 6.85 -17.78 6.84
C ASP A 180 6.41 -16.58 6.01
N LEU A 181 7.21 -16.19 5.01
CA LEU A 181 6.87 -15.14 4.06
C LEU A 181 6.55 -15.74 2.70
N TRP A 182 5.37 -15.40 2.20
CA TRP A 182 4.97 -15.56 0.81
C TRP A 182 4.89 -14.19 0.14
N GLU A 183 5.26 -14.13 -1.13
CA GLU A 183 5.22 -12.87 -1.87
C GLU A 183 4.97 -13.08 -3.36
N GLY A 184 4.25 -12.15 -3.99
CA GLY A 184 3.91 -12.23 -5.41
C GLY A 184 3.08 -11.06 -5.93
N ASP A 185 3.02 -10.93 -7.25
CA ASP A 185 2.15 -9.97 -7.93
C ASP A 185 0.70 -10.46 -7.91
N ASN A 186 -0.21 -9.68 -7.31
CA ASN A 186 -1.65 -9.89 -7.49
C ASN A 186 -2.08 -9.13 -8.76
N SER A 187 -1.88 -9.74 -9.92
CA SER A 187 -2.17 -9.12 -11.22
C SER A 187 -3.64 -8.75 -11.40
N GLY A 188 -4.56 -9.44 -10.72
CA GLY A 188 -6.00 -9.13 -10.76
C GLY A 188 -6.34 -7.84 -10.02
N ALA A 189 -5.60 -7.54 -8.94
CA ALA A 189 -5.80 -6.38 -8.10
C ALA A 189 -4.88 -5.19 -8.42
N GLY A 190 -3.77 -5.43 -9.15
CA GLY A 190 -2.84 -4.40 -9.59
C GLY A 190 -1.80 -3.99 -8.55
N TYR A 191 -1.56 -4.81 -7.51
CA TYR A 191 -0.56 -4.55 -6.49
C TYR A 191 0.25 -5.80 -6.10
N TYR A 192 1.38 -5.58 -5.43
CA TYR A 192 2.22 -6.64 -4.89
C TYR A 192 1.77 -7.02 -3.48
N VAL A 193 1.88 -8.30 -3.13
CA VAL A 193 1.43 -8.84 -1.84
C VAL A 193 2.61 -9.42 -1.09
N TYR A 194 2.73 -9.06 0.19
CA TYR A 194 3.51 -9.81 1.17
C TYR A 194 2.55 -10.49 2.14
N THR A 195 2.63 -11.81 2.29
CA THR A 195 1.82 -12.55 3.25
C THR A 195 2.71 -13.22 4.27
N PHE A 196 2.52 -12.85 5.54
CA PHE A 196 3.08 -13.58 6.67
C PHE A 196 2.08 -14.63 7.14
N ILE A 197 2.41 -15.90 6.88
CA ILE A 197 1.56 -17.05 7.20
C ILE A 197 2.18 -17.89 8.32
N PRO A 198 1.42 -18.44 9.28
CA PRO A 198 1.97 -19.33 10.29
C PRO A 198 2.73 -20.51 9.67
N HIS A 199 3.90 -20.81 10.24
CA HIS A 199 4.87 -21.74 9.68
C HIS A 199 4.26 -23.11 9.38
N GLY A 200 4.41 -23.58 8.14
CA GLY A 200 3.94 -24.90 7.72
C GLY A 200 2.41 -25.07 7.65
N THR A 201 1.64 -23.97 7.67
CA THR A 201 0.16 -24.05 7.61
C THR A 201 -0.44 -23.84 6.22
N ALA A 202 0.35 -23.38 5.24
CA ALA A 202 -0.13 -23.16 3.88
C ALA A 202 -0.83 -24.40 3.30
N GLY A 203 -2.10 -24.26 2.91
CA GLY A 203 -2.88 -25.35 2.32
C GLY A 203 -3.22 -26.50 3.25
N GLN A 204 -3.17 -26.29 4.58
CA GLN A 204 -3.61 -27.30 5.54
C GLN A 204 -5.07 -27.69 5.29
N ALA A 205 -5.44 -28.93 5.63
CA ALA A 205 -6.75 -29.47 5.22
C ALA A 205 -7.94 -28.81 5.94
N ASN A 206 -7.78 -28.44 7.20
CA ASN A 206 -8.87 -28.01 8.07
C ASN A 206 -8.71 -26.54 8.44
N LEU A 207 -9.78 -25.77 8.26
CA LEU A 207 -9.87 -24.41 8.77
C LEU A 207 -10.02 -24.45 10.31
N PRO A 208 -9.20 -23.72 11.09
CA PRO A 208 -9.42 -23.57 12.52
C PRO A 208 -10.78 -22.92 12.81
N THR A 209 -11.55 -23.50 13.75
CA THR A 209 -12.88 -22.99 14.13
C THR A 209 -12.84 -21.90 15.20
N SER A 210 -11.66 -21.61 15.76
CA SER A 210 -11.44 -20.48 16.65
C SER A 210 -9.96 -20.14 16.73
N GLY A 211 -9.67 -18.89 17.06
CA GLY A 211 -8.32 -18.42 17.25
C GLY A 211 -8.25 -16.93 17.57
N SER A 212 -7.04 -16.48 17.82
CA SER A 212 -6.73 -15.06 17.94
C SER A 212 -5.35 -14.77 17.38
N LEU A 213 -5.17 -13.55 16.89
CA LEU A 213 -3.90 -13.03 16.42
C LEU A 213 -3.74 -11.62 16.98
N ASN A 214 -2.87 -11.49 17.98
CA ASN A 214 -2.57 -10.22 18.64
C ASN A 214 -1.10 -9.89 18.40
N VAL A 215 -0.85 -8.88 17.56
CA VAL A 215 0.50 -8.54 17.10
C VAL A 215 0.68 -7.03 17.00
N ASP A 216 1.94 -6.59 16.88
CA ASP A 216 2.26 -5.24 16.43
C ASP A 216 2.69 -5.31 14.97
N VAL A 217 1.88 -4.72 14.07
CA VAL A 217 2.16 -4.71 12.63
C VAL A 217 3.51 -4.05 12.34
N LYS A 218 3.97 -3.10 13.17
CA LYS A 218 5.27 -2.44 12.98
C LYS A 218 6.43 -3.43 13.03
N GLN A 219 6.31 -4.57 13.71
CA GLN A 219 7.34 -5.62 13.69
C GLN A 219 7.53 -6.21 12.29
N PHE A 220 6.43 -6.47 11.58
CA PHE A 220 6.43 -7.01 10.22
C PHE A 220 6.97 -5.98 9.21
N LEU A 221 6.54 -4.74 9.37
CA LEU A 221 7.02 -3.61 8.56
C LEU A 221 8.52 -3.36 8.73
N ASN A 222 9.03 -3.39 9.97
CA ASN A 222 10.46 -3.26 10.23
C ASN A 222 11.27 -4.40 9.61
N TRP A 223 10.73 -5.63 9.62
CA TRP A 223 11.37 -6.76 8.96
C TRP A 223 11.40 -6.58 7.44
N LEU A 224 10.31 -6.14 6.81
CA LEU A 224 10.27 -5.83 5.38
C LEU A 224 11.25 -4.69 5.04
N GLN A 225 11.33 -3.66 5.88
CA GLN A 225 12.29 -2.57 5.70
C GLN A 225 13.73 -3.10 5.68
N ALA A 226 14.07 -4.00 6.60
CA ALA A 226 15.41 -4.55 6.71
C ALA A 226 15.76 -5.56 5.61
N ASN A 227 14.79 -6.32 5.11
CA ASN A 227 15.04 -7.51 4.28
C ASN A 227 14.49 -7.44 2.84
N ARG A 228 13.60 -6.49 2.53
CA ARG A 228 12.91 -6.38 1.22
C ARG A 228 12.91 -4.97 0.62
N SER A 229 13.38 -3.97 1.34
CA SER A 229 13.38 -2.59 0.82
C SER A 229 14.26 -2.38 -0.43
N GLN A 230 15.28 -3.21 -0.60
CA GLN A 230 16.19 -3.14 -1.76
C GLN A 230 15.48 -3.45 -3.09
N ASP A 231 14.36 -4.16 -3.05
CA ASP A 231 13.58 -4.53 -4.24
C ASP A 231 12.67 -3.37 -4.71
N GLY A 232 12.62 -2.26 -3.97
CA GLY A 232 11.88 -1.04 -4.33
C GLY A 232 10.35 -1.13 -4.16
N ARG A 233 9.83 -2.28 -3.71
CA ARG A 233 8.39 -2.49 -3.49
C ARG A 233 7.90 -1.97 -2.14
N TYR A 234 8.72 -2.14 -1.10
CA TYR A 234 8.42 -1.69 0.26
C TYR A 234 9.41 -0.60 0.71
N SER A 235 8.90 0.40 1.43
CA SER A 235 9.69 1.41 2.12
C SER A 235 8.85 2.03 3.24
N ASP A 236 9.48 2.38 4.35
CA ASP A 236 8.87 3.15 5.45
C ASP A 236 8.41 4.56 5.03
N SER A 237 8.75 5.00 3.82
CA SER A 237 8.19 6.22 3.21
C SER A 237 6.75 6.05 2.71
N LEU A 238 6.24 4.82 2.57
CA LEU A 238 4.86 4.55 2.21
C LEU A 238 3.91 5.06 3.30
N TYR A 239 2.67 5.30 2.89
CA TYR A 239 1.56 5.63 3.77
C TYR A 239 0.74 4.38 4.01
N LEU A 240 0.49 4.08 5.29
CA LEU A 240 -0.52 3.12 5.71
C LEU A 240 -1.88 3.79 5.60
N HIS A 241 -2.84 3.15 4.92
CA HIS A 241 -4.16 3.73 4.67
C HIS A 241 -5.27 3.05 5.44
N VAL A 242 -5.20 1.74 5.59
CA VAL A 242 -6.22 0.95 6.30
C VAL A 242 -5.60 -0.34 6.81
N ILE A 243 -6.11 -0.79 7.95
CA ILE A 243 -5.91 -2.14 8.47
C ILE A 243 -7.29 -2.77 8.58
N GLU A 244 -7.40 -4.01 8.15
CA GLU A 244 -8.65 -4.77 8.08
C GLU A 244 -8.40 -6.12 8.74
N ALA A 245 -9.32 -6.59 9.57
CA ALA A 245 -9.25 -7.90 10.21
C ALA A 245 -10.53 -8.67 9.89
N GLY A 246 -10.40 -9.77 9.15
CA GLY A 246 -11.56 -10.41 8.54
C GLY A 246 -11.31 -11.86 8.15
N PHE A 247 -12.17 -12.35 7.27
CA PHE A 247 -12.12 -13.70 6.74
C PHE A 247 -12.32 -13.70 5.23
N GLU A 248 -11.38 -14.22 4.45
CA GLU A 248 -11.56 -14.43 3.01
C GLU A 248 -12.51 -15.61 2.77
N VAL A 249 -13.71 -15.35 2.26
CA VAL A 249 -14.73 -16.38 2.05
C VAL A 249 -14.53 -17.01 0.68
N VAL A 250 -13.94 -18.21 0.63
CA VAL A 250 -13.78 -18.96 -0.62
C VAL A 250 -14.94 -19.92 -0.84
N ARG A 251 -15.27 -20.75 0.17
CA ARG A 251 -16.42 -21.67 0.04
C ARG A 251 -16.95 -22.16 1.37
N GLY A 252 -18.06 -22.87 1.28
CA GLY A 252 -18.66 -23.63 2.36
C GLY A 252 -20.01 -23.09 2.77
N ASN A 253 -20.70 -23.85 3.60
CA ASN A 253 -21.91 -23.42 4.29
C ASN A 253 -21.55 -23.22 5.77
N GLY A 254 -21.43 -21.96 6.19
CA GLY A 254 -20.90 -21.67 7.50
C GLY A 254 -21.17 -20.26 7.98
N TRP A 255 -20.57 -19.98 9.12
CA TRP A 255 -20.62 -18.69 9.77
C TRP A 255 -19.29 -18.37 10.44
N ILE A 256 -19.03 -17.08 10.59
CA ILE A 256 -17.94 -16.52 11.37
C ILE A 256 -18.49 -15.50 12.36
N ASP A 257 -17.80 -15.37 13.48
CA ASP A 257 -17.98 -14.32 14.46
C ASP A 257 -16.61 -13.75 14.79
N ILE A 258 -16.42 -12.47 14.50
CA ILE A 258 -15.14 -11.79 14.61
C ILE A 258 -15.22 -10.53 15.46
N THR A 259 -14.15 -10.29 16.23
CA THR A 259 -13.91 -9.04 16.95
C THR A 259 -12.50 -8.56 16.67
N ALA A 260 -12.32 -7.25 16.53
CA ALA A 260 -11.00 -6.69 16.31
C ALA A 260 -10.84 -5.30 16.96
N ASN A 261 -9.60 -4.99 17.32
CA ASN A 261 -9.20 -3.70 17.83
C ASN A 261 -7.87 -3.28 17.18
N ILE A 262 -7.88 -2.13 16.50
CA ILE A 262 -6.77 -1.62 15.69
C ILE A 262 -6.31 -0.27 16.26
N ASN A 263 -5.11 -0.23 16.86
CA ASN A 263 -4.61 0.91 17.63
C ASN A 263 -3.25 1.42 17.15
N ALA A 264 -3.18 2.07 15.98
CA ALA A 264 -1.94 2.70 15.53
C ALA A 264 -1.57 3.94 16.38
N GLN A 265 -0.28 4.14 16.68
CA GLN A 265 0.24 5.24 17.49
C GLN A 265 1.33 6.03 16.76
N SER A 266 1.17 7.36 16.65
CA SER A 266 2.18 8.25 16.08
C SER A 266 3.29 8.57 17.11
N GLY A 267 4.52 8.71 16.64
CA GLY A 267 5.72 8.94 17.47
C GLY A 267 5.85 10.34 18.09
N GLY A 268 4.74 11.06 18.32
CA GLY A 268 4.74 12.40 18.88
C GLY A 268 3.92 12.49 20.17
N GLY A 269 4.54 12.13 21.30
CA GLY A 269 3.98 12.36 22.63
C GLY A 269 4.09 11.16 23.57
N SER A 270 5.20 11.06 24.30
CA SER A 270 5.19 10.40 25.59
C SER A 270 4.32 11.20 26.56
N THR A 271 3.02 10.92 26.58
CA THR A 271 2.20 11.10 27.78
C THR A 271 1.78 9.70 28.24
N GLY A 272 2.20 9.35 29.46
CA GLY A 272 2.09 8.01 30.01
C GLY A 272 0.69 7.41 29.89
N GLY A 273 0.65 6.08 29.76
CA GLY A 273 -0.59 5.32 29.73
C GLY A 273 -1.46 5.63 30.94
N GLY A 274 -2.61 6.28 30.69
CA GLY A 274 -3.74 6.21 31.58
C GLY A 274 -4.47 4.90 31.30
N GLY A 275 -4.41 3.96 32.24
CA GLY A 275 -5.26 2.78 32.23
C GLY A 275 -6.73 3.19 32.16
N SER A 276 -7.51 2.43 31.41
CA SER A 276 -8.96 2.54 31.29
C SER A 276 -9.64 2.61 32.67
N THR A 277 -10.19 3.77 33.01
CA THR A 277 -11.12 3.90 34.13
C THR A 277 -12.39 3.12 33.79
N GLY A 278 -12.67 2.07 34.58
CA GLY A 278 -13.88 1.27 34.46
C GLY A 278 -15.15 2.12 34.55
N GLY A 279 -16.14 1.76 33.75
CA GLY A 279 -17.41 2.46 33.62
C GLY A 279 -18.14 2.65 34.95
N GLY A 280 -18.74 3.83 35.11
CA GLY A 280 -19.59 4.17 36.24
C GLY A 280 -20.74 3.17 36.38
N GLY A 281 -20.80 2.52 37.54
CA GLY A 281 -21.92 1.68 37.95
C GLY A 281 -23.19 2.49 38.19
N SER A 282 -24.29 1.93 37.73
CA SER A 282 -25.66 2.43 37.75
C SER A 282 -26.15 2.85 39.13
N THR A 283 -26.87 3.97 39.17
CA THR A 283 -27.62 4.49 40.31
C THR A 283 -28.66 3.47 40.80
N GLY A 284 -28.44 2.89 41.98
CA GLY A 284 -29.42 2.09 42.71
C GLY A 284 -30.15 2.93 43.77
N GLY A 285 -31.48 2.94 43.72
CA GLY A 285 -32.37 3.71 44.58
C GLY A 285 -32.34 3.30 46.06
N GLY A 286 -32.81 4.22 46.91
CA GLY A 286 -32.61 4.22 48.35
C GLY A 286 -33.35 3.14 49.15
N GLY A 287 -32.87 2.99 50.38
CA GLY A 287 -33.50 2.22 51.45
C GLY A 287 -32.89 2.52 52.82
N SER A 288 -33.69 3.21 53.64
CA SER A 288 -33.87 3.04 55.10
C SER A 288 -32.72 3.18 56.10
N THR A 289 -32.94 4.13 57.00
CA THR A 289 -32.29 4.50 58.27
C THR A 289 -31.89 3.35 59.20
N GLY A 290 -30.73 3.48 59.87
CA GLY A 290 -30.39 2.72 61.08
C GLY A 290 -29.03 3.04 61.73
N GLY A 291 -29.03 3.97 62.70
CA GLY A 291 -28.30 3.85 63.98
C GLY A 291 -26.76 4.02 64.07
N GLY A 292 -26.33 5.25 64.38
CA GLY A 292 -25.39 5.62 65.46
C GLY A 292 -23.99 4.97 65.60
N GLY A 293 -22.94 5.80 65.55
CA GLY A 293 -21.64 5.51 66.16
C GLY A 293 -20.48 6.45 65.77
N SER A 294 -20.21 7.43 66.64
CA SER A 294 -19.01 8.25 66.92
C SER A 294 -17.67 7.80 66.28
N THR A 295 -16.66 8.60 65.89
CA THR A 295 -16.18 9.97 66.23
C THR A 295 -15.02 10.29 65.26
N GLY A 296 -14.76 11.56 64.92
CA GLY A 296 -13.49 12.00 64.33
C GLY A 296 -13.65 13.12 63.29
N GLY A 297 -13.52 14.37 63.72
CA GLY A 297 -13.79 15.56 62.91
C GLY A 297 -12.68 15.95 61.93
N GLY A 298 -13.13 16.46 60.77
CA GLY A 298 -12.67 17.68 60.09
C GLY A 298 -11.19 17.83 59.73
N GLY A 299 -10.88 17.71 58.43
CA GLY A 299 -9.68 18.27 57.81
C GLY A 299 -9.92 18.52 56.31
N SER A 300 -9.82 19.78 55.91
CA SER A 300 -10.31 20.37 54.66
C SER A 300 -9.43 20.10 53.43
N THR A 301 -10.11 19.99 52.29
CA THR A 301 -9.76 20.36 50.90
C THR A 301 -8.32 20.78 50.59
N GLY A 302 -7.61 19.98 49.78
CA GLY A 302 -6.40 20.40 49.07
C GLY A 302 -6.74 21.08 47.74
N GLY A 303 -6.41 22.38 47.63
CA GLY A 303 -6.55 23.21 46.44
C GLY A 303 -5.39 23.05 45.45
N GLY A 304 -5.64 23.48 44.21
CA GLY A 304 -4.84 23.23 43.01
C GLY A 304 -3.42 23.84 42.97
N GLY A 305 -2.63 23.28 42.06
CA GLY A 305 -1.23 23.60 41.82
C GLY A 305 -1.01 24.99 41.20
N SER A 306 0.13 25.58 41.56
CA SER A 306 0.64 26.84 41.02
C SER A 306 1.94 26.60 40.25
N THR A 307 2.03 27.24 39.09
CA THR A 307 3.12 27.31 38.13
C THR A 307 4.42 27.84 38.73
N GLY A 308 5.57 27.28 38.33
CA GLY A 308 6.90 27.71 38.77
C GLY A 308 7.33 29.07 38.20
N GLY A 309 7.73 29.98 39.09
CA GLY A 309 8.32 31.29 38.76
C GLY A 309 9.85 31.26 38.76
N GLY A 310 10.43 32.12 37.92
CA GLY A 310 11.88 32.34 37.81
C GLY A 310 12.48 33.04 39.04
N GLY A 311 13.79 32.83 39.25
CA GLY A 311 14.59 33.48 40.29
C GLY A 311 15.60 34.45 39.68
N SER A 312 15.55 35.69 40.14
CA SER A 312 16.47 36.80 39.87
C SER A 312 17.43 37.05 41.05
N THR A 313 18.44 37.86 40.74
CA THR A 313 19.72 38.21 41.40
C THR A 313 19.70 38.80 42.83
N GLY A 314 20.82 38.61 43.55
CA GLY A 314 21.35 39.43 44.66
C GLY A 314 22.29 38.59 45.54
N GLY A 315 23.43 39.00 46.09
CA GLY A 315 24.18 40.25 46.28
C GLY A 315 25.36 39.88 47.24
N GLY A 316 26.48 40.63 47.20
CA GLY A 316 27.77 40.22 47.82
C GLY A 316 27.90 40.33 49.35
N GLY A 317 29.09 39.95 49.87
CA GLY A 317 29.51 40.28 51.24
C GLY A 317 30.52 39.32 51.91
N SER A 318 31.80 39.64 51.77
CA SER A 318 32.97 39.49 52.67
C SER A 318 33.00 38.63 53.97
N THR A 319 34.07 37.83 54.06
CA THR A 319 35.04 37.59 55.16
C THR A 319 34.71 36.72 56.40
N GLY A 320 35.52 35.66 56.55
CA GLY A 320 36.00 35.04 57.80
C GLY A 320 37.01 33.95 57.40
N GLY A 321 38.32 34.08 57.60
CA GLY A 321 39.02 34.08 58.89
C GLY A 321 39.68 32.71 59.07
N GLY A 322 41.00 32.62 58.91
CA GLY A 322 41.73 31.34 58.85
C GLY A 322 42.02 30.68 60.21
N GLY A 323 42.56 29.45 60.14
CA GLY A 323 43.40 28.86 61.18
C GLY A 323 43.17 27.38 61.46
N SER A 324 44.07 26.51 61.00
CA SER A 324 44.78 25.49 61.82
C SER A 324 45.79 24.70 60.97
N THR A 325 46.86 24.29 61.64
CA THR A 325 48.19 23.92 61.12
C THR A 325 48.51 22.46 61.41
N GLY A 326 49.41 21.84 60.62
CA GLY A 326 50.28 20.71 61.01
C GLY A 326 49.94 19.37 60.33
N GLY A 327 50.87 18.58 59.77
CA GLY A 327 52.33 18.60 59.82
C GLY A 327 52.94 17.73 58.70
N GLY A 328 54.27 17.80 58.57
CA GLY A 328 55.08 17.20 57.50
C GLY A 328 55.19 15.67 57.54
N GLY A 329 55.98 15.00 56.71
CA GLY A 329 56.84 15.40 55.61
C GLY A 329 57.57 14.13 55.13
N SER A 330 58.01 14.09 53.87
CA SER A 330 59.08 13.20 53.41
C SER A 330 59.65 13.71 52.09
N THR A 331 60.85 14.28 52.19
CA THR A 331 61.88 14.49 51.17
C THR A 331 62.47 13.12 50.75
N GLY A 332 62.91 12.82 49.53
CA GLY A 332 63.00 13.56 48.28
C GLY A 332 63.85 12.80 47.24
N GLY A 333 63.89 13.35 46.02
CA GLY A 333 64.84 13.05 44.92
C GLY A 333 64.12 12.89 43.57
N GLY A 334 64.40 13.64 42.50
CA GLY A 334 65.27 14.79 42.19
C GLY A 334 64.90 15.26 40.75
N GLY A 335 64.69 16.56 40.49
CA GLY A 335 65.59 17.49 39.75
C GLY A 335 65.07 17.75 38.33
N SER A 336 65.02 18.93 37.69
CA SER A 336 65.50 20.32 37.88
C SER A 336 64.80 21.19 36.78
N THR A 337 64.26 22.40 37.02
CA THR A 337 64.86 23.78 36.82
C THR A 337 65.49 23.98 35.44
N GLY A 338 65.40 25.08 34.66
CA GLY A 338 64.98 26.50 34.65
C GLY A 338 65.57 27.08 33.33
N GLY A 339 65.22 28.20 32.68
CA GLY A 339 64.93 29.58 33.09
C GLY A 339 65.37 30.54 31.95
N GLY A 340 65.12 31.85 32.08
CA GLY A 340 65.70 32.92 31.26
C GLY A 340 64.73 34.05 30.91
N GLY A 341 64.96 35.27 31.43
CA GLY A 341 64.10 36.45 31.24
C GLY A 341 64.70 37.55 30.37
N SER A 342 63.93 38.61 30.10
CA SER A 342 64.37 40.03 30.00
C SER A 342 63.20 40.99 29.66
N THR A 343 63.49 42.26 29.88
CA THR A 343 62.69 43.47 30.19
C THR A 343 62.13 44.25 28.97
N GLY A 344 61.03 45.01 29.15
CA GLY A 344 60.93 46.44 28.72
C GLY A 344 59.90 46.91 27.67
N GLY A 345 59.13 47.98 28.02
CA GLY A 345 58.43 48.96 27.15
C GLY A 345 56.93 48.66 26.86
N GLY A 346 55.90 49.44 27.27
CA GLY A 346 55.59 50.86 26.96
C GLY A 346 55.03 50.98 25.52
N GLY A 347 53.86 51.52 25.17
CA GLY A 347 52.70 52.14 25.81
C GLY A 347 51.65 52.51 24.72
N SER A 348 50.49 53.02 25.15
CA SER A 348 49.54 53.95 24.47
C SER A 348 48.72 53.55 23.21
N THR A 349 47.39 53.46 23.43
CA THR A 349 46.31 54.36 22.96
C THR A 349 46.00 54.60 21.46
N GLY A 350 44.70 54.47 21.14
CA GLY A 350 43.94 55.27 20.16
C GLY A 350 43.93 54.70 18.74
N GLY A 351 42.86 54.71 17.95
CA GLY A 351 41.58 55.40 17.93
C GLY A 351 41.05 55.27 16.48
N GLY A 352 39.72 55.30 16.29
CA GLY A 352 39.06 54.87 15.05
C GLY A 352 39.11 55.78 13.82
N GLY A 353 38.25 55.46 12.86
CA GLY A 353 37.89 56.25 11.67
C GLY A 353 38.03 55.40 10.38
N SER A 354 36.94 54.90 9.78
CA SER A 354 35.92 55.53 8.93
C SER A 354 36.25 55.54 7.42
N THR A 355 35.21 55.18 6.67
CA THR A 355 35.03 54.93 5.24
C THR A 355 35.43 56.09 4.30
N GLY A 356 35.78 55.77 3.04
CA GLY A 356 35.72 56.69 1.88
C GLY A 356 36.63 56.25 0.71
N GLY A 357 36.08 56.14 -0.50
CA GLY A 357 36.73 55.52 -1.67
C GLY A 357 37.20 56.46 -2.80
N GLY A 358 37.54 55.85 -3.95
CA GLY A 358 37.60 56.46 -5.29
C GLY A 358 38.99 56.72 -5.90
N GLY A 359 39.27 56.14 -7.07
CA GLY A 359 40.39 56.51 -7.96
C GLY A 359 40.73 55.46 -9.04
N SER A 360 40.98 55.89 -10.28
CA SER A 360 40.66 55.20 -11.55
C SER A 360 41.86 54.84 -12.45
N THR A 361 41.66 53.89 -13.41
CA THR A 361 42.30 53.71 -14.76
C THR A 361 43.82 53.44 -14.85
N GLY A 362 44.41 52.62 -15.74
CA GLY A 362 44.10 51.78 -16.93
C GLY A 362 45.46 51.17 -17.39
N GLY A 363 45.65 50.20 -18.29
CA GLY A 363 44.82 49.44 -19.22
C GLY A 363 45.69 48.41 -20.00
N GLY A 364 45.11 47.79 -21.04
CA GLY A 364 45.80 47.34 -22.26
C GLY A 364 46.50 45.97 -22.27
N GLY A 365 45.93 45.00 -23.00
CA GLY A 365 46.62 43.80 -23.49
C GLY A 365 45.65 42.75 -24.04
N SER A 366 45.68 42.56 -25.36
CA SER A 366 44.63 42.01 -26.23
C SER A 366 44.91 40.61 -26.80
N THR A 367 43.89 40.06 -27.50
CA THR A 367 43.89 38.96 -28.52
C THR A 367 44.03 37.52 -27.99
N GLY A 368 43.24 36.50 -28.35
CA GLY A 368 42.16 36.32 -29.33
C GLY A 368 42.38 35.02 -30.13
N GLY A 369 41.37 34.13 -30.19
CA GLY A 369 41.14 33.22 -31.33
C GLY A 369 41.17 31.70 -31.08
N GLY A 370 40.15 31.01 -31.63
CA GLY A 370 40.25 29.62 -32.09
C GLY A 370 39.16 28.66 -31.59
N GLY A 371 38.14 28.38 -32.42
CA GLY A 371 37.12 27.35 -32.19
C GLY A 371 37.31 26.06 -33.01
N SER A 372 36.28 25.19 -32.93
CA SER A 372 36.03 23.92 -33.67
C SER A 372 36.91 22.72 -33.26
N THR A 373 36.41 21.51 -33.03
CA THR A 373 35.66 20.66 -33.97
C THR A 373 35.03 19.46 -33.24
N GLY A 374 33.86 18.98 -33.69
CA GLY A 374 33.23 17.74 -33.24
C GLY A 374 33.68 16.49 -34.03
N GLY A 375 33.27 15.32 -33.55
CA GLY A 375 33.38 14.01 -34.19
C GLY A 375 33.30 12.90 -33.13
N GLY A 376 32.58 11.80 -33.28
CA GLY A 376 31.70 11.34 -34.35
C GLY A 376 30.81 10.21 -33.80
N GLY A 377 29.60 10.10 -34.36
CA GLY A 377 28.76 8.93 -34.17
C GLY A 377 29.16 7.80 -35.11
N SER A 378 28.88 6.57 -34.70
CA SER A 378 28.95 5.38 -35.54
C SER A 378 27.55 4.85 -35.83
N THR A 379 27.18 4.94 -37.10
CA THR A 379 26.29 4.06 -37.90
C THR A 379 26.56 2.58 -37.60
N GLY A 380 25.66 1.60 -37.71
CA GLY A 380 24.36 1.47 -38.36
C GLY A 380 24.32 0.14 -39.15
N GLY A 381 23.31 -0.70 -38.89
CA GLY A 381 22.87 -1.83 -39.74
C GLY A 381 21.49 -2.24 -39.21
N GLY A 382 20.36 -2.03 -39.89
CA GLY A 382 20.00 -2.45 -41.24
C GLY A 382 19.52 -3.90 -41.13
N GLY A 383 18.25 -4.30 -41.31
CA GLY A 383 17.02 -3.66 -41.76
C GLY A 383 16.17 -4.81 -42.34
N SER A 384 14.87 -4.88 -42.04
CA SER A 384 13.92 -5.66 -42.85
C SER A 384 12.64 -4.87 -43.02
N THR A 385 12.34 -4.66 -44.30
CA THR A 385 11.27 -3.87 -44.88
C THR A 385 9.95 -4.65 -44.92
N GLY A 386 8.83 -3.92 -44.82
CA GLY A 386 7.50 -4.33 -45.31
C GLY A 386 6.41 -3.96 -44.30
N GLY A 387 5.37 -3.19 -44.61
CA GLY A 387 4.92 -2.54 -45.84
C GLY A 387 3.82 -1.53 -45.47
N GLY A 388 3.68 -0.49 -46.29
CA GLY A 388 2.85 0.68 -45.98
C GLY A 388 1.35 0.43 -45.89
N GLY A 389 0.68 1.40 -45.29
CA GLY A 389 -0.78 1.50 -45.21
C GLY A 389 -1.25 2.72 -44.44
N SER A 390 -0.72 3.92 -44.74
CA SER A 390 -1.34 5.18 -44.33
C SER A 390 -2.66 5.33 -45.08
N THR A 391 -3.74 4.76 -44.56
CA THR A 391 -5.08 5.04 -45.06
C THR A 391 -5.65 6.20 -44.27
N GLY A 392 -5.34 7.41 -44.75
CA GLY A 392 -6.11 8.58 -44.40
C GLY A 392 -7.53 8.42 -44.94
N GLY A 393 -8.48 8.14 -44.07
CA GLY A 393 -9.91 8.19 -44.34
C GLY A 393 -10.53 9.39 -43.65
N GLY A 394 -10.40 10.58 -44.24
CA GLY A 394 -11.20 11.73 -43.85
C GLY A 394 -12.65 11.56 -44.31
N GLY A 395 -13.58 11.77 -43.39
CA GLY A 395 -15.02 11.95 -43.65
C GLY A 395 -15.78 11.94 -42.33
N GLY A 396 -16.51 12.96 -41.90
CA GLY A 396 -16.84 14.25 -42.47
C GLY A 396 -17.34 15.18 -41.35
N SER A 397 -17.26 16.48 -41.62
CA SER A 397 -17.50 17.60 -40.71
C SER A 397 -18.87 17.61 -40.01
N THR A 398 -18.83 17.45 -38.68
CA THR A 398 -19.54 18.30 -37.70
C THR A 398 -18.71 18.35 -36.41
N SER A 399 -17.71 19.24 -36.38
CA SER A 399 -16.97 19.69 -35.19
C SER A 399 -16.73 18.67 -34.06
N ASN A 400 -16.17 17.49 -34.37
CA ASN A 400 -15.60 16.67 -33.31
C ASN A 400 -14.38 17.42 -32.75
N PRO A 401 -14.43 17.88 -31.49
CA PRO A 401 -13.40 18.75 -30.92
C PRO A 401 -12.09 18.01 -30.55
N PHE A 402 -12.07 16.69 -30.71
CA PHE A 402 -10.95 15.86 -30.31
C PHE A 402 -10.08 15.53 -31.52
N ASP A 403 -8.79 15.84 -31.39
CA ASP A 403 -7.77 15.37 -32.32
C ASP A 403 -7.35 13.96 -31.90
N VAL A 404 -7.37 13.02 -32.85
CA VAL A 404 -7.13 11.59 -32.59
C VAL A 404 -5.92 11.16 -33.39
N GLN A 405 -4.90 10.67 -32.70
CA GLN A 405 -3.70 10.09 -33.30
C GLN A 405 -3.67 8.60 -32.96
N SER A 406 -3.43 7.75 -33.96
CA SER A 406 -3.42 6.30 -33.78
C SER A 406 -2.17 5.69 -34.39
N THR A 407 -1.59 4.69 -33.74
CA THR A 407 -0.34 4.05 -34.18
C THR A 407 -0.35 2.57 -33.84
N VAL A 408 -0.27 1.73 -34.86
CA VAL A 408 -0.03 0.29 -34.69
C VAL A 408 1.38 0.09 -34.13
N THR A 409 1.48 -0.46 -32.93
CA THR A 409 2.74 -0.65 -32.20
C THR A 409 3.36 -2.03 -32.44
N SER A 410 2.54 -3.01 -32.84
CA SER A 410 2.97 -4.36 -33.20
C SER A 410 1.93 -5.00 -34.12
N ASP A 411 2.37 -5.71 -35.16
CA ASP A 411 1.52 -6.56 -36.01
C ASP A 411 2.26 -7.87 -36.26
N TRP A 412 1.67 -8.98 -35.82
CA TRP A 412 2.25 -10.33 -35.94
C TRP A 412 1.51 -11.18 -36.99
N GLY A 413 0.77 -10.54 -37.89
CA GLY A 413 -0.01 -11.20 -38.94
C GLY A 413 -1.34 -11.77 -38.43
N GLN A 414 -1.31 -12.54 -37.34
CA GLN A 414 -2.52 -13.09 -36.70
C GLN A 414 -3.21 -12.10 -35.74
N GLY A 415 -2.66 -10.91 -35.58
CA GLY A 415 -3.20 -9.87 -34.71
C GLY A 415 -2.29 -8.66 -34.68
N TYR A 416 -2.73 -7.62 -33.99
CA TYR A 416 -2.01 -6.37 -33.86
C TYR A 416 -2.35 -5.65 -32.56
N CYS A 417 -1.47 -4.77 -32.10
CA CYS A 417 -1.73 -3.82 -31.03
C CYS A 417 -1.65 -2.39 -31.57
N GLU A 418 -2.53 -1.51 -31.10
CA GLU A 418 -2.63 -0.13 -31.54
C GLU A 418 -2.76 0.81 -30.32
N ASN A 419 -1.90 1.83 -30.29
CA ASN A 419 -1.97 2.92 -29.32
C ASN A 419 -2.72 4.10 -29.93
N ILE A 420 -3.57 4.74 -29.13
CA ILE A 420 -4.43 5.84 -29.54
C ILE A 420 -4.28 6.98 -28.53
N SER A 421 -4.12 8.19 -29.04
CA SER A 421 -4.11 9.42 -28.26
C SER A 421 -5.28 10.30 -28.67
N VAL A 422 -6.05 10.76 -27.69
CA VAL A 422 -7.21 11.64 -27.89
C VAL A 422 -6.93 12.94 -27.18
N THR A 423 -6.77 14.02 -27.94
CA THR A 423 -6.46 15.35 -27.40
C THR A 423 -7.67 16.27 -27.51
N ASN A 424 -8.06 16.90 -26.40
CA ASN A 424 -9.08 17.95 -26.44
C ASN A 424 -8.50 19.23 -27.05
N LYS A 425 -8.82 19.53 -28.31
CA LYS A 425 -8.39 20.76 -28.97
C LYS A 425 -9.41 21.90 -28.84
N ARG A 426 -10.46 21.76 -28.00
CA ARG A 426 -11.29 22.91 -27.62
C ARG A 426 -10.42 23.93 -26.89
N GLY A 427 -10.59 25.21 -27.23
CA GLY A 427 -9.79 26.29 -26.66
C GLY A 427 -9.78 26.32 -25.13
N SER A 428 -10.94 26.44 -24.49
CA SER A 428 -11.07 26.65 -23.03
C SER A 428 -12.09 25.75 -22.32
N THR A 429 -12.67 24.76 -23.00
CA THR A 429 -13.77 23.94 -22.45
C THR A 429 -13.35 22.49 -22.22
N LYS A 430 -13.50 22.02 -20.98
CA LYS A 430 -13.43 20.60 -20.64
C LYS A 430 -14.55 19.85 -21.36
N ALA A 431 -14.23 18.71 -21.99
CA ALA A 431 -15.21 17.97 -22.78
C ALA A 431 -15.07 16.46 -22.60
N GLN A 432 -16.20 15.76 -22.68
CA GLN A 432 -16.22 14.31 -22.73
C GLN A 432 -15.88 13.82 -24.13
N TRP A 433 -14.94 12.87 -24.25
CA TRP A 433 -14.55 12.31 -25.52
C TRP A 433 -15.23 10.99 -25.83
N ASN A 434 -15.60 10.83 -27.09
CA ASN A 434 -16.10 9.60 -27.69
C ASN A 434 -15.64 9.60 -29.15
N ILE A 435 -14.93 8.56 -29.56
CA ILE A 435 -14.28 8.45 -30.86
C ILE A 435 -14.61 7.12 -31.53
N THR A 436 -14.49 7.06 -32.85
CA THR A 436 -14.62 5.82 -33.61
C THR A 436 -13.24 5.39 -34.10
N VAL A 437 -12.86 4.15 -33.82
CA VAL A 437 -11.59 3.57 -34.25
C VAL A 437 -11.86 2.41 -35.22
N PRO A 438 -11.34 2.44 -36.44
CA PRO A 438 -11.50 1.32 -37.38
C PRO A 438 -10.68 0.09 -36.92
N ILE A 439 -11.20 -1.11 -37.18
CA ILE A 439 -10.50 -2.37 -36.88
C ILE A 439 -9.89 -2.98 -38.14
N LEU A 440 -8.64 -3.43 -38.05
CA LEU A 440 -7.87 -3.96 -39.18
C LEU A 440 -7.97 -5.49 -39.28
N GLY A 441 -8.75 -5.94 -40.27
CA GLY A 441 -8.96 -7.35 -40.58
C GLY A 441 -10.23 -7.93 -39.93
N LYS A 442 -10.42 -9.25 -40.07
CA LYS A 442 -11.58 -9.92 -39.48
C LYS A 442 -11.32 -10.23 -38.01
N VAL A 443 -12.05 -9.58 -37.11
CA VAL A 443 -11.88 -9.71 -35.65
C VAL A 443 -13.26 -9.84 -35.01
N SER A 444 -13.47 -10.80 -34.10
CA SER A 444 -14.66 -10.84 -33.24
C SER A 444 -14.48 -9.94 -32.03
N SER A 445 -15.59 -9.49 -31.42
CA SER A 445 -15.53 -8.64 -30.23
C SER A 445 -14.79 -9.29 -29.05
N SER A 446 -14.89 -10.62 -28.89
CA SER A 446 -14.17 -11.40 -27.88
C SER A 446 -12.64 -11.36 -28.02
N ASN A 447 -12.14 -10.99 -29.20
CA ASN A 447 -10.72 -11.00 -29.52
C ASN A 447 -10.08 -9.61 -29.43
N ILE A 448 -10.82 -8.60 -28.96
CA ILE A 448 -10.32 -7.25 -28.73
C ILE A 448 -10.12 -7.06 -27.23
N ASN A 449 -8.87 -6.85 -26.82
CA ASN A 449 -8.51 -6.45 -25.47
C ASN A 449 -8.13 -4.97 -25.48
N LEU A 450 -9.07 -4.10 -25.06
CA LEU A 450 -8.91 -2.66 -25.01
C LEU A 450 -8.63 -2.20 -23.58
N TRP A 451 -7.66 -1.31 -23.41
CA TRP A 451 -7.34 -0.66 -22.13
C TRP A 451 -7.65 0.83 -22.18
N SER A 452 -7.85 1.43 -21.01
CA SER A 452 -8.03 2.89 -20.84
C SER A 452 -9.23 3.51 -21.58
N GLY A 453 -10.24 2.71 -21.94
CA GLY A 453 -11.49 3.16 -22.54
C GLY A 453 -12.64 2.16 -22.35
N ILE A 454 -13.87 2.66 -22.47
CA ILE A 454 -15.09 1.86 -22.56
C ILE A 454 -15.49 1.82 -24.03
N TRP A 455 -15.79 0.63 -24.57
CA TRP A 455 -16.01 0.48 -25.99
C TRP A 455 -17.23 -0.36 -26.36
N THR A 456 -17.79 -0.09 -27.54
CA THR A 456 -18.83 -0.90 -28.17
C THR A 456 -18.46 -1.25 -29.61
N PRO A 457 -18.59 -2.53 -30.03
CA PRO A 457 -18.29 -2.94 -31.39
C PRO A 457 -19.37 -2.48 -32.38
N ASN A 458 -18.95 -2.11 -33.58
CA ASN A 458 -19.78 -2.07 -34.77
C ASN A 458 -19.43 -3.28 -35.65
N THR A 459 -20.31 -4.27 -35.72
CA THR A 459 -20.08 -5.52 -36.46
C THR A 459 -20.82 -5.54 -37.80
N ASP A 460 -20.22 -6.18 -38.80
CA ASP A 460 -20.93 -6.56 -40.01
C ASP A 460 -21.88 -7.75 -39.77
N ALA A 461 -22.61 -8.15 -40.82
CA ALA A 461 -23.56 -9.27 -40.77
C ALA A 461 -22.91 -10.64 -40.47
N SER A 462 -21.58 -10.76 -40.61
CA SER A 462 -20.84 -11.98 -40.28
C SER A 462 -20.34 -12.01 -38.83
N GLY A 463 -20.59 -10.94 -38.05
CA GLY A 463 -20.10 -10.78 -36.69
C GLY A 463 -18.66 -10.24 -36.61
N SER A 464 -18.07 -9.81 -37.73
CA SER A 464 -16.74 -9.21 -37.74
C SER A 464 -16.83 -7.72 -37.40
N VAL A 465 -16.07 -7.30 -36.39
CA VAL A 465 -15.98 -5.90 -35.96
C VAL A 465 -15.28 -5.07 -37.04
N GLN A 466 -15.97 -4.05 -37.56
CA GLN A 466 -15.45 -3.11 -38.56
C GLN A 466 -14.84 -1.87 -37.90
N SER A 467 -15.43 -1.43 -36.78
CA SER A 467 -14.94 -0.34 -35.96
C SER A 467 -15.42 -0.50 -34.52
N ILE A 468 -14.78 0.22 -33.60
CA ILE A 468 -15.19 0.33 -32.20
C ILE A 468 -15.51 1.80 -31.88
N GLN A 469 -16.63 2.05 -31.22
CA GLN A 469 -16.84 3.33 -30.53
C GLN A 469 -16.13 3.24 -29.18
N VAL A 470 -15.30 4.23 -28.84
CA VAL A 470 -14.54 4.25 -27.60
C VAL A 470 -14.69 5.58 -26.89
N SER A 471 -14.96 5.52 -25.59
CA SER A 471 -15.08 6.68 -24.71
C SER A 471 -14.23 6.50 -23.45
N GLY A 472 -13.97 7.59 -22.73
CA GLY A 472 -13.17 7.53 -21.52
C GLY A 472 -13.85 6.81 -20.37
N MET A 473 -13.05 6.05 -19.62
CA MET A 473 -13.40 5.49 -18.30
C MET A 473 -13.46 6.62 -17.28
N ASP A 474 -13.94 6.35 -16.07
CA ASP A 474 -14.32 7.40 -15.11
C ASP A 474 -13.20 8.43 -14.80
N TRP A 475 -11.93 8.00 -14.84
CA TRP A 475 -10.76 8.85 -14.60
C TRP A 475 -10.23 9.63 -15.82
N ASN A 476 -10.59 9.26 -17.05
CA ASN A 476 -10.26 10.02 -18.27
C ASN A 476 -11.49 10.42 -19.08
N ARG A 477 -12.71 10.24 -18.56
CA ARG A 477 -13.98 10.52 -19.23
C ARG A 477 -14.03 11.94 -19.80
N TYR A 478 -13.48 12.90 -19.07
CA TYR A 478 -13.41 14.29 -19.45
C TYR A 478 -11.97 14.74 -19.60
N LEU A 479 -11.68 15.44 -20.69
CA LEU A 479 -10.38 16.06 -20.94
C LEU A 479 -10.49 17.57 -20.80
N ASP A 480 -9.63 18.17 -19.98
CA ASP A 480 -9.42 19.61 -19.96
C ASP A 480 -8.79 20.09 -21.28
N PRO A 481 -8.86 21.40 -21.61
CA PRO A 481 -8.27 21.92 -22.84
C PRO A 481 -6.80 21.53 -23.01
N GLN A 482 -6.43 21.05 -24.21
CA GLN A 482 -5.13 20.50 -24.57
C GLN A 482 -4.70 19.22 -23.80
N GLN A 483 -5.52 18.70 -22.89
CA GLN A 483 -5.24 17.42 -22.23
C GLN A 483 -5.40 16.28 -23.23
N THR A 484 -4.53 15.28 -23.09
CA THR A 484 -4.52 14.07 -23.92
C THR A 484 -4.85 12.85 -23.06
N ALA A 485 -5.83 12.04 -23.47
CA ALA A 485 -6.00 10.68 -22.99
C ALA A 485 -5.21 9.73 -23.90
N THR A 486 -4.58 8.72 -23.31
CA THR A 486 -3.99 7.60 -24.06
C THR A 486 -4.75 6.32 -23.75
N LEU A 487 -5.01 5.57 -24.80
CA LEU A 487 -5.64 4.27 -24.76
C LEU A 487 -5.02 3.37 -25.83
N GLY A 488 -5.51 2.14 -25.91
CA GLY A 488 -5.15 1.27 -27.01
C GLY A 488 -5.81 -0.07 -26.86
N PHE A 489 -5.56 -0.94 -27.83
CA PHE A 489 -6.09 -2.30 -27.80
C PHE A 489 -5.13 -3.25 -28.52
N CYS A 490 -5.21 -4.53 -28.16
CA CYS A 490 -4.68 -5.61 -28.95
C CYS A 490 -5.83 -6.46 -29.49
N ALA A 491 -5.78 -6.81 -30.77
CA ALA A 491 -6.80 -7.57 -31.46
C ALA A 491 -6.21 -8.83 -32.11
N THR A 492 -6.86 -9.98 -31.94
CA THR A 492 -6.52 -11.22 -32.66
C THR A 492 -7.44 -11.43 -33.86
N ARG A 493 -6.86 -11.53 -35.05
CA ARG A 493 -7.58 -11.78 -36.31
C ARG A 493 -8.09 -13.23 -36.32
N SER A 494 -9.32 -13.43 -36.78
CA SER A 494 -9.90 -14.75 -36.96
C SER A 494 -9.28 -15.44 -38.17
N ASN A 495 -8.78 -16.67 -38.00
CA ASN A 495 -8.31 -17.50 -39.11
C ASN A 495 -9.48 -17.85 -40.03
N ASN A 496 -9.38 -17.52 -41.33
CA ASN A 496 -10.24 -18.13 -42.36
C ASN A 496 -9.82 -19.61 -42.52
N SER A 497 -10.29 -20.51 -41.67
CA SER A 497 -10.21 -21.96 -41.93
C SER A 497 -11.35 -22.42 -42.84
N SER A 498 -11.54 -21.75 -43.98
CA SER A 498 -12.48 -22.19 -45.01
C SER A 498 -12.03 -21.73 -46.40
N GLN A 499 -10.85 -22.12 -46.85
CA GLN A 499 -10.53 -22.42 -48.25
C GLN A 499 -9.33 -23.37 -48.29
N HIS A 500 -9.60 -24.66 -48.37
CA HIS A 500 -8.96 -25.62 -49.28
C HIS A 500 -9.71 -26.94 -49.25
#